data_AF-A0A7I8VKT6-F1
#
_entry.id   AF-A0A7I8VKT6-F1
#
_cell.length_a   1.000
_cell.length_b   1.000
_cell.length_c   1.000
_cell.angle_alpha   90.00
_cell.angle_beta   90.00
_cell.angle_gamma   90.00
#
_symmetry.space_group_name_H-M   'P 1'
#
loop_
_entity.id
_entity.type
_entity.pdbx_description
1 polymer ?
#
loop_
_entity_poly.entity_id
_entity_poly.type
_entity_poly.pdbx_seq_one_letter_code
_entity_poly.pdbx_strand_id
1 'polypeptide(L)'
;MSEDDWRPPTEAERKVLEKRRERSAKISQSMGSYLLKGYKMLDAECPACGTILLESKDKTKHCVSCIDLVSDSDKDDPATDDRAAQSLIEENKLKETNAPVCLAGSSTGNYSTSIQVLQQKINEMTQLLANKSDPIVILQLADTIRHLADAIKSLRDI
;
A
#
# COMPACT_ATOMS: atom_id res chain seq x y z
N MET A 1 30.14 -26.10 7.54
CA MET A 1 29.94 -24.86 6.77
C MET A 1 28.85 -25.19 5.77
N SER A 2 27.64 -24.69 5.97
CA SER A 2 26.55 -24.85 5.01
C SER A 2 26.87 -23.99 3.80
N GLU A 3 27.05 -24.61 2.64
CA GLU A 3 27.21 -23.92 1.37
C GLU A 3 25.94 -23.09 1.14
N ASP A 4 26.06 -21.77 1.24
CA ASP A 4 24.99 -20.81 0.93
C ASP A 4 24.57 -21.05 -0.51
N ASP A 5 23.38 -21.62 -0.66
CA ASP A 5 22.77 -22.05 -1.91
C ASP A 5 22.25 -20.80 -2.66
N TRP A 6 23.17 -19.95 -3.11
CA TRP A 6 22.84 -18.76 -3.89
C TRP A 6 22.17 -19.19 -5.18
N ARG A 7 20.92 -18.78 -5.35
CA ARG A 7 20.15 -19.02 -6.58
C ARG A 7 19.87 -17.69 -7.26
N PRO A 8 19.93 -17.64 -8.60
CA PRO A 8 19.57 -16.45 -9.32
C PRO A 8 18.09 -16.12 -9.07
N PRO A 9 17.74 -14.84 -8.83
CA PRO A 9 16.35 -14.43 -8.62
C PRO A 9 15.47 -14.77 -9.82
N THR A 10 14.24 -15.15 -9.53
CA THR A 10 13.20 -15.40 -10.53
C THR A 10 12.83 -14.12 -11.30
N GLU A 11 12.18 -14.26 -12.46
CA GLU A 11 11.78 -13.11 -13.28
C GLU A 11 10.87 -12.12 -12.52
N ALA A 12 9.94 -12.64 -11.70
CA ALA A 12 9.07 -11.81 -10.87
C ALA A 12 9.86 -11.03 -9.81
N GLU A 13 10.78 -11.69 -9.11
CA GLU A 13 11.64 -11.05 -8.10
C GLU A 13 12.56 -9.99 -8.73
N ARG A 14 13.11 -10.26 -9.93
CA ARG A 14 13.91 -9.29 -10.68
C ARG A 14 13.14 -8.00 -10.95
N LYS A 15 11.87 -8.10 -11.36
CA LYS A 15 11.03 -6.92 -11.64
C LYS A 15 10.79 -6.08 -10.38
N VAL A 16 10.59 -6.73 -9.24
CA VAL A 16 10.45 -6.03 -7.94
C VAL A 16 11.76 -5.34 -7.55
N LEU A 17 12.90 -6.02 -7.72
CA LEU A 17 14.23 -5.46 -7.46
C LEU A 17 14.53 -4.25 -8.37
N GLU A 18 14.13 -4.31 -9.63
CA GLU A 18 14.29 -3.22 -10.60
C GLU A 18 13.47 -2.00 -10.18
N LYS A 19 12.18 -2.17 -9.89
CA LYS A 19 11.34 -1.09 -9.34
C LYS A 19 11.94 -0.47 -8.08
N ARG A 20 12.44 -1.29 -7.15
CA ARG A 20 13.09 -0.81 -5.93
C ARG A 20 14.33 0.03 -6.26
N ARG A 21 15.15 -0.43 -7.22
CA ARG A 21 16.34 0.30 -7.69
C ARG A 21 15.96 1.63 -8.35
N GLU A 22 14.94 1.65 -9.19
CA GLU A 22 14.43 2.87 -9.83
C GLU A 22 13.97 3.90 -8.79
N ARG A 23 13.21 3.45 -7.79
CA ARG A 23 12.80 4.31 -6.68
C ARG A 23 14.01 4.87 -5.94
N SER A 24 14.97 4.03 -5.56
CA SER A 24 16.20 4.47 -4.90
C SER A 24 17.02 5.43 -5.75
N ALA A 25 17.05 5.25 -7.08
CA ALA A 25 17.73 6.15 -8.01
C ALA A 25 17.06 7.53 -8.05
N LYS A 26 15.72 7.59 -8.14
CA LYS A 26 14.95 8.85 -8.07
C LYS A 26 15.19 9.58 -6.75
N ILE A 27 15.17 8.86 -5.62
CA ILE A 27 15.49 9.43 -4.31
C ILE A 27 16.90 10.03 -4.30
N SER A 28 17.89 9.28 -4.81
CA SER A 28 19.29 9.73 -4.83
C SER A 28 19.48 10.97 -5.71
N GLN A 29 18.76 11.05 -6.84
CA GLN A 29 18.79 12.22 -7.73
C GLN A 29 18.19 13.47 -7.07
N SER A 30 17.01 13.34 -6.44
CA SER A 30 16.39 14.44 -5.69
C SER A 30 17.30 14.88 -4.52
N MET A 31 17.84 13.93 -3.77
CA MET A 31 18.75 14.20 -2.65
C MET A 31 19.97 15.02 -3.07
N GLY A 32 20.61 14.66 -4.19
CA GLY A 32 21.72 15.44 -4.75
C GLY A 32 21.33 16.89 -5.05
N SER A 33 20.12 17.11 -5.56
CA SER A 33 19.61 18.46 -5.85
C SER A 33 19.45 19.31 -4.59
N TYR A 34 19.02 18.71 -3.47
CA TYR A 34 18.94 19.42 -2.18
C TYR A 34 20.31 19.68 -1.56
N LEU A 35 21.27 18.76 -1.69
CA LEU A 35 22.64 18.98 -1.24
C LEU A 35 23.28 20.17 -1.95
N LEU A 36 23.06 20.32 -3.26
CA LEU A 36 23.54 21.47 -4.03
C LEU A 36 22.89 22.80 -3.60
N LYS A 37 21.65 22.77 -3.07
CA LYS A 37 20.99 23.93 -2.47
C LYS A 37 21.58 24.29 -1.08
N GLY A 38 22.45 23.45 -0.53
CA GLY A 38 23.11 23.64 0.77
C GLY A 38 22.36 23.02 1.94
N TYR A 39 21.55 21.98 1.69
CA TYR A 39 20.91 21.19 2.74
C TYR A 39 21.93 20.23 3.37
N LYS A 40 21.70 19.86 4.63
CA LYS A 40 22.59 18.96 5.39
C LYS A 40 21.92 17.61 5.62
N MET A 41 22.60 16.50 5.35
CA MET A 41 22.10 15.18 5.76
C MET A 41 22.24 14.98 7.26
N LEU A 42 21.19 14.44 7.88
CA LEU A 42 21.17 14.09 9.30
C LEU A 42 21.37 12.58 9.49
N ASP A 43 21.83 12.17 10.66
CA ASP A 43 21.86 10.76 11.09
C ASP A 43 20.49 10.34 11.66
N ALA A 44 19.44 10.66 10.92
CA ALA A 44 18.06 10.36 11.30
C ALA A 44 17.28 9.94 10.06
N GLU A 45 16.46 8.91 10.22
CA GLU A 45 15.61 8.36 9.18
C GLU A 45 14.16 8.83 9.34
N CYS A 46 13.42 8.86 8.24
CA CYS A 46 11.99 9.15 8.25
C CYS A 46 11.21 7.94 8.76
N PRO A 47 10.32 8.08 9.76
CA PRO A 47 9.56 6.95 10.33
C PRO A 47 8.56 6.32 9.36
N ALA A 48 8.20 7.01 8.27
CA ALA A 48 7.23 6.51 7.29
C ALA A 48 7.89 5.72 6.14
N CYS A 49 9.08 6.11 5.69
CA CYS A 49 9.70 5.54 4.50
C CYS A 49 11.14 5.05 4.70
N GLY A 50 11.74 5.27 5.86
CA GLY A 50 13.13 4.87 6.16
C GLY A 50 14.20 5.63 5.39
N THR A 51 13.85 6.71 4.67
CA THR A 51 14.84 7.55 3.96
C THR A 51 15.48 8.55 4.91
N ILE A 52 16.78 8.80 4.74
CA ILE A 52 17.55 9.78 5.52
C ILE A 52 16.91 11.18 5.43
N LEU A 53 16.82 11.86 6.58
CA LEU A 53 16.30 13.22 6.70
C LEU A 53 17.36 14.26 6.35
N LEU A 54 16.93 15.33 5.70
CA LEU A 54 17.77 16.48 5.37
C LEU A 54 17.31 17.71 6.17
N GLU A 55 18.25 18.55 6.57
CA GLU A 55 18.02 19.81 7.28
C GLU A 55 18.22 20.99 6.32
N SER A 56 17.21 21.86 6.23
CA SER A 56 17.32 23.14 5.51
C SER A 56 18.15 24.15 6.32
N LYS A 57 18.50 25.28 5.69
CA LYS A 57 19.12 26.42 6.39
C LYS A 57 18.24 26.96 7.54
N ASP A 58 16.93 26.76 7.45
CA ASP A 58 15.93 27.15 8.46
C ASP A 58 15.86 26.15 9.64
N LYS A 59 16.75 25.15 9.69
CA LYS A 59 16.77 24.05 10.68
C LYS A 59 15.50 23.19 10.70
N THR A 60 14.76 23.20 9.61
CA THR A 60 13.60 22.34 9.39
C THR A 60 14.05 21.01 8.80
N LYS A 61 13.52 19.91 9.34
CA LYS A 61 13.77 18.55 8.86
C LYS A 61 12.84 18.22 7.70
N HIS A 62 13.40 17.74 6.60
CA HIS A 62 12.69 17.42 5.37
C HIS A 62 13.01 15.99 4.92
N CYS A 63 11.99 15.28 4.44
CA CYS A 63 12.15 13.98 3.80
C CYS A 63 11.93 14.12 2.30
N VAL A 64 12.97 13.86 1.51
CA VAL A 64 12.89 13.94 0.04
C VAL A 64 11.94 12.90 -0.56
N SER A 65 11.85 11.70 0.03
CA SER A 65 10.95 10.66 -0.47
C SER A 65 9.48 10.99 -0.21
N CYS A 66 9.14 11.62 0.93
CA CYS A 66 7.74 11.89 1.27
C CYS A 66 7.20 13.18 0.68
N ILE A 67 8.04 14.06 0.14
CA ILE A 67 7.60 15.32 -0.48
C ILE A 67 7.51 15.14 -1.99
N ASP A 68 8.55 14.55 -2.61
CA ASP A 68 8.67 14.52 -4.07
C ASP A 68 8.08 13.24 -4.71
N LEU A 69 7.91 12.15 -3.95
CA LEU A 69 7.50 10.84 -4.52
C LEU A 69 6.08 10.40 -4.16
N VAL A 70 5.26 11.28 -3.57
CA VAL A 70 3.86 10.99 -3.23
C VAL A 70 3.02 10.68 -4.48
N SER A 71 3.45 11.12 -5.67
CA SER A 71 2.64 11.00 -6.89
C SER A 71 2.83 9.72 -7.71
N ASP A 72 3.87 8.92 -7.47
CA ASP A 72 4.27 7.84 -8.40
C ASP A 72 3.99 6.41 -7.88
N SER A 73 3.53 6.22 -6.64
CA SER A 73 3.55 4.89 -6.00
C SER A 73 2.24 4.41 -5.36
N ASP A 74 1.15 5.17 -5.42
CA ASP A 74 0.01 4.93 -4.53
C ASP A 74 -1.00 3.83 -4.93
N LYS A 75 -0.74 2.97 -5.93
CA LYS A 75 -1.77 1.96 -6.28
C LYS A 75 -1.35 0.51 -6.50
N ASP A 76 -0.10 0.19 -6.87
CA ASP A 76 0.25 -1.18 -7.24
C ASP A 76 1.71 -1.58 -6.90
N ASP A 77 2.16 -1.38 -5.66
CA ASP A 77 3.45 -1.92 -5.19
C ASP A 77 3.27 -3.01 -4.12
N PRO A 78 3.36 -4.31 -4.48
CA PRO A 78 3.34 -5.42 -3.53
C PRO A 78 4.64 -5.52 -2.68
N ALA A 79 5.54 -4.55 -2.79
CA ALA A 79 6.85 -4.53 -2.14
C ALA A 79 6.89 -3.70 -0.84
N THR A 80 5.81 -3.00 -0.51
CA THR A 80 5.72 -2.16 0.70
C THR A 80 4.83 -2.78 1.79
N ASP A 81 4.16 -3.89 1.50
CA ASP A 81 3.31 -4.61 2.44
C ASP A 81 3.60 -6.11 2.37
N ASP A 82 4.34 -6.63 3.36
CA ASP A 82 4.69 -8.05 3.48
C ASP A 82 3.44 -8.96 3.50
N ARG A 83 2.28 -8.43 3.91
CA ARG A 83 1.01 -9.17 3.93
C ARG A 83 0.42 -9.32 2.54
N ALA A 84 0.59 -8.33 1.67
CA ALA A 84 0.14 -8.38 0.28
C ALA A 84 0.99 -9.36 -0.56
N ALA A 85 2.29 -9.45 -0.26
CA ALA A 85 3.17 -10.45 -0.85
C ALA A 85 2.74 -11.89 -0.49
N GLN A 86 2.35 -12.12 0.77
CA GLN A 86 1.87 -13.44 1.22
C GLN A 86 0.54 -13.83 0.57
N SER A 87 -0.42 -12.91 0.44
CA SER A 87 -1.72 -13.20 -0.20
C SER A 87 -1.59 -13.54 -1.69
N LEU A 88 -0.67 -12.90 -2.42
CA LEU A 88 -0.43 -13.22 -3.85
C LEU A 88 0.17 -14.61 -4.07
N ILE A 89 1.02 -15.06 -3.15
CA ILE A 89 1.60 -16.41 -3.17
C ILE A 89 0.51 -17.45 -2.91
N GLU A 90 -0.38 -17.19 -1.95
CA GLU A 90 -1.50 -18.06 -1.62
C GLU A 90 -2.53 -18.14 -2.77
N GLU A 91 -2.85 -17.01 -3.40
CA GLU A 91 -3.73 -16.96 -4.57
C GLU A 91 -3.15 -17.70 -5.79
N ASN A 92 -1.86 -17.58 -6.07
CA ASN A 92 -1.23 -18.31 -7.18
C ASN A 92 -1.19 -19.82 -6.92
N LYS A 93 -0.96 -20.24 -5.67
CA LYS A 93 -0.97 -21.66 -5.30
C LYS A 93 -2.34 -22.32 -5.51
N LEU A 94 -3.43 -21.56 -5.38
CA LEU A 94 -4.79 -22.03 -5.68
C LEU A 94 -5.06 -22.08 -7.19
N LYS A 95 -4.52 -21.13 -7.96
CA LYS A 95 -4.67 -21.07 -9.44
C LYS A 95 -3.94 -22.20 -10.17
N GLU A 96 -2.82 -22.69 -9.66
CA GLU A 96 -2.09 -23.81 -10.30
C GLU A 96 -2.84 -25.16 -10.23
N THR A 97 -3.89 -25.29 -9.41
CA THR A 97 -4.68 -26.53 -9.32
C THR A 97 -5.91 -26.57 -10.23
N ASN A 98 -6.25 -25.48 -10.93
CA ASN A 98 -7.42 -25.44 -11.79
C ASN A 98 -7.22 -24.57 -13.03
N ALA A 99 -6.98 -25.21 -14.17
CA ALA A 99 -7.39 -24.69 -15.47
C ALA A 99 -8.10 -25.83 -16.25
N PRO A 100 -9.09 -25.57 -17.12
CA PRO A 100 -9.75 -24.29 -17.44
C PRO A 100 -11.29 -24.38 -17.36
N VAL A 101 -11.96 -23.29 -16.97
CA VAL A 101 -13.26 -22.93 -17.57
C VAL A 101 -13.26 -21.41 -17.81
N CYS A 102 -13.19 -21.07 -19.08
CA CYS A 102 -13.56 -19.76 -19.59
C CYS A 102 -15.09 -19.64 -19.60
N LEU A 103 -15.64 -18.48 -19.23
CA LEU A 103 -16.85 -17.91 -19.87
C LEU A 103 -17.17 -16.49 -19.37
N ALA A 104 -17.17 -15.59 -20.36
CA ALA A 104 -18.03 -14.42 -20.56
C ALA A 104 -18.02 -13.26 -19.56
N GLY A 105 -17.59 -12.09 -20.05
CA GLY A 105 -18.04 -10.82 -19.52
C GLY A 105 -19.52 -10.55 -19.86
N SER A 106 -20.19 -9.74 -19.04
CA SER A 106 -21.32 -8.91 -19.46
C SER A 106 -21.44 -7.70 -18.54
N SER A 107 -21.32 -6.52 -19.14
CA SER A 107 -21.81 -5.25 -18.60
C SER A 107 -23.33 -5.31 -18.43
N THR A 108 -23.84 -5.06 -17.23
CA THR A 108 -25.12 -4.38 -16.92
C THR A 108 -25.25 -4.25 -15.41
N GLY A 109 -25.75 -3.10 -14.95
CA GLY A 109 -25.67 -2.65 -13.57
C GLY A 109 -26.33 -3.60 -12.57
N ASN A 110 -25.51 -4.19 -11.71
CA ASN A 110 -25.96 -4.82 -10.48
C ASN A 110 -25.39 -4.02 -9.31
N TYR A 111 -25.94 -2.82 -9.07
CA TYR A 111 -25.69 -2.06 -7.84
C TYR A 111 -25.91 -2.92 -6.59
N SER A 112 -26.73 -3.96 -6.70
CA SER A 112 -26.94 -5.03 -5.72
C SER A 112 -25.64 -5.66 -5.21
N THR A 113 -24.68 -5.98 -6.09
CA THR A 113 -23.40 -6.61 -5.67
C THR A 113 -22.53 -5.63 -4.89
N SER A 114 -22.46 -4.37 -5.33
CA SER A 114 -21.72 -3.32 -4.61
C SER A 114 -22.35 -2.99 -3.26
N ILE A 115 -23.68 -2.95 -3.17
CA ILE A 115 -24.42 -2.74 -1.93
C ILE A 115 -24.21 -3.93 -0.97
N GLN A 116 -24.22 -5.17 -1.47
CA GLN A 116 -23.95 -6.37 -0.67
C GLN A 116 -22.53 -6.36 -0.08
N VAL A 117 -21.52 -5.97 -0.88
CA VAL A 117 -20.13 -5.86 -0.40
C VAL A 117 -19.99 -4.77 0.66
N LEU A 118 -20.64 -3.61 0.49
CA LEU A 118 -20.63 -2.54 1.50
C LEU A 118 -21.34 -2.95 2.79
N GLN A 119 -22.48 -3.64 2.70
CA GLN A 119 -23.20 -4.16 3.85
C GLN A 119 -22.40 -5.23 4.61
N GLN A 120 -21.72 -6.12 3.90
CA GLN A 120 -20.83 -7.12 4.49
C GLN A 120 -19.71 -6.45 5.31
N LYS A 121 -19.10 -5.40 4.74
CA LYS A 121 -18.01 -4.67 5.40
C LYS A 121 -18.46 -3.90 6.64
N ILE A 122 -19.69 -3.38 6.65
CA ILE A 122 -20.30 -2.77 7.85
C ILE A 122 -20.47 -3.82 8.97
N ASN A 123 -20.95 -5.02 8.64
CA ASN A 123 -21.14 -6.09 9.62
C ASN A 123 -19.81 -6.55 10.24
N GLU A 124 -18.78 -6.71 9.41
CA GLU A 124 -17.42 -7.03 9.86
C GLU A 124 -16.86 -5.96 10.80
N MET A 125 -17.00 -4.68 10.44
CA MET A 125 -16.52 -3.56 11.25
C MET A 125 -17.28 -3.44 12.58
N THR A 126 -18.58 -3.73 12.58
CA THR A 126 -19.43 -3.75 13.78
C THR A 126 -19.04 -4.90 14.72
N GLN A 127 -18.66 -6.06 14.18
CA GLN A 127 -18.13 -7.17 14.98
C GLN A 127 -16.75 -6.87 15.57
N LEU A 128 -15.90 -6.13 14.83
CA LEU A 128 -14.59 -5.71 15.32
C LEU A 128 -14.68 -4.66 16.45
N LEU A 129 -15.71 -3.82 16.44
CA LEU A 129 -16.02 -2.88 17.53
C LEU A 129 -16.41 -3.59 18.84
N ALA A 130 -17.00 -4.78 18.77
CA ALA A 130 -17.41 -5.53 19.96
C ALA A 130 -16.22 -6.13 20.74
N ASN A 131 -15.08 -6.35 20.07
CA ASN A 131 -13.93 -7.07 20.63
C ASN A 131 -12.72 -6.19 20.97
N LYS A 132 -12.68 -4.92 20.53
CA LYS A 132 -11.52 -4.03 20.72
C LYS A 132 -11.80 -2.91 21.74
N SER A 133 -10.87 -2.72 22.67
CA SER A 133 -11.01 -1.82 23.83
C SER A 133 -10.32 -0.44 23.66
N ASP A 134 -9.72 -0.17 22.51
CA ASP A 134 -8.91 1.05 22.30
C ASP A 134 -9.76 2.24 21.84
N PRO A 135 -9.79 3.36 22.59
CA PRO A 135 -10.73 4.46 22.35
C PRO A 135 -10.49 5.19 21.02
N ILE A 136 -9.24 5.26 20.55
CA ILE A 136 -8.91 5.91 19.26
C ILE A 136 -9.37 5.04 18.09
N VAL A 137 -9.19 3.72 18.19
CA VAL A 137 -9.58 2.77 17.15
C VAL A 137 -11.10 2.69 17.02
N ILE A 138 -11.83 2.80 18.13
CA ILE A 138 -13.30 2.86 18.14
C ILE A 138 -13.81 4.08 17.36
N LEU A 139 -13.21 5.25 17.55
CA LEU A 139 -13.60 6.46 16.83
C LEU A 139 -13.36 6.34 15.32
N GLN A 140 -12.20 5.81 14.92
CA GLN A 140 -11.87 5.57 13.52
C GLN A 140 -12.81 4.53 12.86
N LEU A 141 -13.17 3.48 13.59
CA LEU A 141 -14.13 2.48 13.13
C LEU A 141 -15.56 3.06 13.01
N ALA A 142 -15.97 3.93 13.93
CA ALA A 142 -17.26 4.60 13.85
C ALA A 142 -17.35 5.57 12.65
N ASP A 143 -16.29 6.33 12.37
CA ASP A 143 -16.22 7.25 11.24
C ASP A 143 -16.26 6.53 9.89
N THR A 144 -15.54 5.42 9.80
CA THR A 144 -15.53 4.58 8.60
C THR A 144 -16.88 3.88 8.36
N ILE A 145 -17.56 3.40 9.41
CA ILE A 145 -18.93 2.87 9.30
C ILE A 145 -19.90 3.96 8.79
N ARG A 146 -19.76 5.20 9.28
CA ARG A 146 -20.58 6.33 8.85
C ARG A 146 -20.39 6.66 7.37
N HIS A 147 -19.14 6.69 6.89
CA HIS A 147 -18.84 6.89 5.47
C HIS A 147 -19.39 5.76 4.58
N LEU A 148 -19.32 4.50 5.04
CA LEU A 148 -19.89 3.37 4.31
C LEU A 148 -21.43 3.46 4.25
N ALA A 149 -22.08 3.90 5.33
CA ALA A 149 -23.53 4.10 5.36
C ALA A 149 -23.99 5.23 4.42
N ASP A 150 -23.24 6.33 4.34
CA ASP A 150 -23.54 7.44 3.44
C ASP A 150 -23.30 7.07 1.97
N ALA A 151 -22.28 6.24 1.69
CA ALA A 151 -22.08 5.67 0.36
C ALA A 151 -23.28 4.79 -0.08
N ILE A 152 -23.82 3.96 0.80
CA ILE A 152 -25.02 3.15 0.49
C ILE A 152 -26.25 4.04 0.22
N LYS A 153 -26.45 5.12 0.98
CA LYS A 153 -27.55 6.07 0.73
C LYS A 153 -27.42 6.72 -0.65
N SER A 154 -26.23 7.22 -0.98
CA SER A 154 -25.98 7.85 -2.28
C SER A 154 -26.20 6.90 -3.46
N LEU A 155 -25.97 5.59 -3.28
CA LEU A 155 -26.22 4.58 -4.30
C LEU A 155 -27.68 4.12 -4.40
N ARG A 156 -28.51 4.42 -3.37
CA ARG A 156 -29.95 4.13 -3.36
C ARG A 156 -30.78 5.29 -3.92
N ASP A 157 -30.23 6.51 -3.89
CA ASP A 157 -30.89 7.73 -4.38
C ASP A 157 -30.66 7.99 -5.89
N ILE A 158 -29.97 7.07 -6.58
CA ILE A 158 -29.77 7.02 -8.05
C ILE A 158 -30.76 6.03 -8.66
#